data_AF-A0A7X9JFT0-F1
#
_entry.id   AF-A0A7X9JFT0-F1
#
_cell.length_a   1.000
_cell.length_b   1.000
_cell.length_c   1.000
_cell.angle_alpha   90.00
_cell.angle_beta   90.00
_cell.angle_gamma   90.00
#
_symmetry.space_group_name_H-M   'P 1'
#
loop_
_entity.id
_entity.type
_entity.pdbx_description
1 polymer ?
#
loop_
_entity_poly.entity_id
_entity_poly.type
_entity_poly.pdbx_seq_one_letter_code
_entity_poly.pdbx_strand_id
1 'polypeptide(L)'
;MLTGNIKLAGPAVVLGAGYVGMETADYLLANGIAVTVLEMQTLPPVNRFSAHGYWLNKRIKDSGGKIIFGARVLGIENNIVRYVQADKPSEEKASLIVTAMGAKSENTLEDVLNALAVPYRVVGDARSPRRILEAIHEGYKAGEEI
;
A
#
# COMPACT_ATOMS: atom_id res chain seq x y z
N MET A 1 -9.36 -1.37 3.09
CA MET A 1 -10.34 -1.79 2.06
C MET A 1 -10.57 -0.63 1.09
N LEU A 2 -10.78 -0.90 -0.20
CA LEU A 2 -11.19 0.10 -1.19
C LEU A 2 -12.71 0.28 -1.10
N THR A 3 -13.17 1.34 -0.45
CA THR A 3 -14.59 1.54 -0.10
C THR A 3 -15.43 2.22 -1.19
N GLY A 4 -14.82 2.64 -2.30
CA GLY A 4 -15.53 3.30 -3.41
C GLY A 4 -15.91 4.77 -3.16
N ASN A 5 -15.42 5.38 -2.08
CA ASN A 5 -15.75 6.77 -1.73
C ASN A 5 -15.09 7.82 -2.63
N ILE A 6 -14.08 7.43 -3.43
CA ILE A 6 -13.37 8.31 -4.35
C ILE A 6 -13.71 7.92 -5.78
N LYS A 7 -14.10 8.90 -6.59
CA LYS A 7 -14.34 8.69 -8.03
C LYS A 7 -13.02 8.32 -8.72
N LEU A 8 -13.03 7.23 -9.47
CA LEU A 8 -11.88 6.79 -10.24
C LEU A 8 -11.62 7.75 -11.41
N ALA A 9 -10.34 8.08 -11.63
CA ALA A 9 -9.88 8.93 -12.73
C ALA A 9 -8.54 8.39 -13.26
N GLY A 10 -8.30 8.56 -14.56
CA GLY A 10 -7.10 8.08 -15.24
C GLY A 10 -6.38 9.19 -16.01
N PRO A 11 -5.06 9.08 -16.21
CA PRO A 11 -4.18 8.02 -15.71
C PRO A 11 -3.96 8.09 -14.20
N ALA A 12 -3.67 6.95 -13.56
CA ALA A 12 -3.40 6.86 -12.14
C ALA A 12 -1.95 6.48 -11.85
N VAL A 13 -1.38 7.03 -10.78
CA VAL A 13 -0.06 6.65 -10.28
C VAL A 13 -0.18 6.10 -8.86
N VAL A 14 0.35 4.90 -8.63
CA VAL A 14 0.38 4.25 -7.32
C VAL A 14 1.81 4.32 -6.77
N LEU A 15 1.96 4.85 -5.56
CA LEU A 15 3.24 4.99 -4.88
C LEU A 15 3.43 3.85 -3.89
N GLY A 16 4.36 2.94 -4.17
CA GLY A 16 4.63 1.71 -3.43
C GLY A 16 4.09 0.47 -4.14
N ALA A 17 4.95 -0.55 -4.32
CA ALA A 17 4.62 -1.82 -4.95
C ALA A 17 4.48 -2.98 -3.95
N GLY A 18 4.24 -2.68 -2.66
CA GLY A 18 3.81 -3.69 -1.69
C GLY A 18 2.43 -4.28 -2.05
N TYR A 19 1.95 -5.27 -1.27
CA TYR A 19 0.66 -5.92 -1.54
C TYR A 19 -0.49 -4.92 -1.72
N VAL A 20 -0.63 -3.95 -0.81
CA VAL A 20 -1.68 -2.92 -0.89
C VAL A 20 -1.62 -2.12 -2.20
N GLY A 21 -0.42 -1.66 -2.59
CA GLY A 21 -0.25 -0.88 -3.80
C GLY A 21 -0.52 -1.70 -5.06
N MET A 22 -0.03 -2.94 -5.11
CA MET A 22 -0.21 -3.84 -6.24
C MET A 22 -1.67 -4.29 -6.40
N GLU A 23 -2.37 -4.63 -5.31
CA GLU A 23 -3.80 -4.95 -5.33
C GLU A 23 -4.65 -3.74 -5.72
N THR A 24 -4.26 -2.54 -5.29
CA THR A 24 -4.94 -1.31 -5.71
C THR A 24 -4.72 -1.04 -7.20
N ALA A 25 -3.50 -1.26 -7.71
CA ALA A 25 -3.20 -1.15 -9.13
C ALA A 25 -4.01 -2.14 -9.97
N ASP A 26 -4.07 -3.40 -9.53
CA ASP A 26 -4.87 -4.46 -10.17
C ASP A 26 -6.37 -4.09 -10.21
N TYR A 27 -6.91 -3.58 -9.10
CA TYR A 27 -8.29 -3.07 -9.04
C TYR A 27 -8.53 -1.91 -10.03
N LEU A 28 -7.64 -0.92 -10.08
CA LEU A 28 -7.78 0.22 -10.99
C LEU A 28 -7.71 -0.20 -12.46
N LEU A 29 -6.77 -1.10 -12.80
CA LEU A 29 -6.62 -1.66 -14.14
C LEU A 29 -7.86 -2.46 -14.56
N ALA A 30 -8.42 -3.26 -13.66
CA ALA A 30 -9.67 -4.00 -13.90
C ALA A 30 -10.87 -3.06 -14.17
N ASN A 31 -10.80 -1.81 -13.71
CA ASN A 31 -11.79 -0.75 -13.98
C ASN A 31 -11.41 0.12 -15.20
N GLY A 32 -10.46 -0.31 -16.03
CA GLY A 32 -10.07 0.38 -17.26
C GLY A 32 -9.23 1.64 -17.05
N ILE A 33 -8.69 1.86 -15.85
CA ILE A 33 -7.81 2.99 -15.55
C ILE A 33 -6.36 2.60 -15.88
N ALA A 34 -5.68 3.40 -16.69
CA ALA A 34 -4.25 3.22 -16.94
C ALA A 34 -3.46 3.50 -15.65
N VAL A 35 -2.58 2.57 -15.25
CA VAL A 35 -1.83 2.66 -13.97
C VAL A 35 -0.32 2.54 -14.20
N THR A 36 0.43 3.44 -13.55
CA THR A 36 1.87 3.30 -13.31
C THR A 36 2.12 3.14 -11.80
N VAL A 37 2.81 2.07 -11.41
CA VAL A 37 3.26 1.83 -10.02
C VAL A 37 4.71 2.25 -9.90
N LEU A 38 5.04 3.10 -8.93
CA LEU A 38 6.40 3.53 -8.61
C LEU A 38 6.85 2.91 -7.29
N GLU A 39 8.01 2.24 -7.29
CA GLU A 39 8.58 1.60 -6.10
C GLU A 39 10.05 2.02 -5.93
N MET A 40 10.41 2.48 -4.73
CA MET A 40 11.76 2.94 -4.42
C MET A 40 12.77 1.80 -4.36
N GLN A 41 12.34 0.60 -3.96
CA GLN A 41 13.20 -0.58 -3.93
C GLN A 41 13.50 -1.07 -5.34
N THR A 42 14.72 -1.54 -5.56
CA THR A 42 15.13 -2.17 -6.83
C THR A 42 14.61 -3.59 -6.96
N LEU A 43 14.40 -4.27 -5.84
CA LEU A 43 13.81 -5.60 -5.76
C LEU A 43 12.30 -5.50 -5.55
N PRO A 44 11.51 -6.41 -6.15
CA PRO A 44 10.06 -6.43 -5.96
C PRO A 44 9.70 -6.82 -4.51
N PRO A 45 8.96 -5.99 -3.76
CA PRO A 45 8.58 -6.31 -2.37
C PRO A 45 7.52 -7.42 -2.30
N VAL A 46 6.74 -7.61 -3.37
CA VAL A 46 5.84 -8.77 -3.51
C VAL A 46 6.58 -9.90 -4.23
N ASN A 47 6.81 -11.00 -3.52
CA ASN A 47 7.51 -12.17 -4.04
C ASN A 47 6.72 -12.83 -5.19
N ARG A 48 7.27 -12.79 -6.40
CA ARG A 48 6.69 -13.37 -7.62
C ARG A 48 6.57 -14.91 -7.60
N PHE A 49 7.31 -15.59 -6.73
CA PHE A 49 7.26 -17.05 -6.57
C PHE A 49 6.13 -17.51 -5.64
N SER A 50 5.55 -16.60 -4.87
CA SER A 50 4.30 -16.90 -4.16
C SER A 50 3.15 -16.98 -5.16
N ALA A 51 2.18 -17.88 -4.94
CA ALA A 51 1.03 -18.01 -5.82
C ALA A 51 0.29 -16.67 -5.99
N HIS A 52 0.08 -15.93 -4.89
CA HIS A 52 -0.53 -14.60 -4.93
C HIS A 52 0.33 -13.62 -5.75
N GLY A 53 1.61 -13.47 -5.42
CA GLY A 53 2.49 -12.53 -6.11
C GLY A 53 2.63 -12.82 -7.61
N TYR A 54 2.65 -14.09 -8.02
CA TYR A 54 2.63 -14.50 -9.42
C TYR A 54 1.40 -13.96 -10.16
N TRP A 55 0.21 -14.27 -9.65
CA TRP A 55 -1.04 -13.86 -10.29
C TRP A 55 -1.21 -12.35 -10.32
N LEU A 56 -0.80 -11.66 -9.26
CA LEU A 56 -0.92 -10.20 -9.17
C LEU A 56 -0.01 -9.50 -10.20
N ASN A 57 1.26 -9.91 -10.30
CA ASN A 57 2.16 -9.37 -11.31
C ASN A 57 1.67 -9.70 -12.73
N LYS A 58 1.15 -10.92 -12.94
CA LYS A 58 0.60 -11.35 -14.23
C LYS A 58 -0.59 -10.48 -14.65
N ARG A 59 -1.59 -10.29 -13.79
CA ARG A 59 -2.78 -9.49 -14.12
C ARG A 59 -2.46 -8.03 -14.41
N ILE A 60 -1.56 -7.42 -13.62
CA ILE A 60 -1.11 -6.05 -13.87
C ILE A 60 -0.46 -5.94 -15.24
N LYS A 61 0.46 -6.86 -15.57
CA LYS A 61 1.15 -6.88 -16.87
C LYS A 61 0.18 -7.13 -18.03
N ASP A 62 -0.70 -8.12 -17.90
CA ASP A 62 -1.66 -8.52 -18.93
C ASP A 62 -2.69 -7.40 -19.20
N SER A 63 -2.95 -6.54 -18.20
CA SER A 63 -3.81 -5.34 -18.32
C SER A 63 -3.06 -4.08 -18.81
N GLY A 64 -1.76 -4.19 -19.13
CA GLY A 64 -0.95 -3.06 -19.62
C GLY A 64 -0.44 -2.10 -18.54
N GLY A 65 -0.55 -2.45 -17.27
CA GLY A 65 0.00 -1.67 -16.16
C GLY A 65 1.53 -1.66 -16.16
N LYS A 66 2.12 -0.54 -15.72
CA LYS A 66 3.57 -0.38 -15.59
C LYS A 66 3.99 -0.48 -14.13
N ILE A 67 5.10 -1.16 -13.86
CA ILE A 67 5.72 -1.20 -12.53
C ILE A 67 7.18 -0.78 -12.68
N ILE A 68 7.56 0.30 -12.01
CA ILE A 68 8.89 0.91 -12.09
C ILE A 68 9.57 0.77 -10.73
N PHE A 69 10.60 -0.07 -10.68
CA PHE A 69 11.44 -0.28 -9.50
C PHE A 69 12.63 0.67 -9.47
N GLY A 70 13.19 0.92 -8.29
CA GLY A 70 14.26 1.90 -8.09
C GLY A 70 13.83 3.34 -8.35
N ALA A 71 12.52 3.61 -8.35
CA ALA A 71 11.91 4.92 -8.58
C ALA A 71 11.63 5.60 -7.25
N ARG A 72 12.50 6.53 -6.86
CA ARG A 72 12.31 7.33 -5.64
C ARG A 72 11.51 8.59 -5.96
N VAL A 73 10.28 8.64 -5.44
CA VAL A 73 9.39 9.80 -5.57
C VAL A 73 9.99 10.99 -4.82
N LEU A 74 10.02 12.15 -5.48
CA LEU A 74 10.55 13.41 -4.96
C LEU A 74 9.44 14.37 -4.54
N GLY A 75 8.29 14.32 -5.21
CA GLY A 75 7.18 15.22 -4.92
C GLY A 75 6.02 15.07 -5.90
N ILE A 76 4.90 15.70 -5.55
CA ILE A 76 3.67 15.71 -6.35
C ILE A 76 3.26 17.17 -6.51
N GLU A 77 3.16 17.64 -7.75
CA GLU A 77 2.75 19.01 -8.08
C GLU A 77 1.94 19.02 -9.36
N ASN A 78 0.85 19.79 -9.41
CA ASN A 78 0.05 20.01 -10.63
C ASN A 78 -0.32 18.72 -11.40
N ASN A 79 -0.76 17.67 -10.68
CA ASN A 79 -1.08 16.35 -11.26
C ASN A 79 0.10 15.64 -11.93
N ILE A 80 1.32 15.96 -11.51
CA ILE A 80 2.56 15.32 -11.97
C ILE A 80 3.29 14.73 -10.76
N VAL A 81 3.71 13.48 -10.90
CA VAL A 81 4.54 12.78 -9.92
C VAL A 81 6.01 12.86 -10.34
N ARG A 82 6.74 13.66 -9.57
CA ARG A 82 8.21 13.78 -9.42
C ARG A 82 8.91 12.48 -9.04
N TYR A 83 9.77 11.86 -9.83
CA TYR A 83 10.65 10.81 -9.30
C TYR A 83 12.04 10.77 -9.95
N VAL A 84 12.98 10.10 -9.29
CA VAL A 84 14.31 9.80 -9.84
C VAL A 84 14.49 8.29 -9.94
N GLN A 85 15.05 7.82 -11.06
CA GLN A 85 15.40 6.42 -11.27
C GLN A 85 16.80 6.34 -11.88
N ALA A 86 17.71 5.60 -11.24
CA ALA A 86 19.12 5.51 -11.67
C ALA A 86 19.74 6.90 -11.96
N ASP A 87 19.54 7.83 -11.02
CA ASP A 87 20.00 9.23 -11.06
C ASP A 87 19.43 10.09 -12.22
N LYS A 88 18.43 9.58 -12.94
CA LYS A 88 17.72 10.34 -13.98
C LYS A 88 16.37 10.83 -13.46
N PRO A 89 16.09 12.14 -13.52
CA PRO A 89 14.76 12.66 -13.19
C PRO A 89 13.74 12.18 -14.23
N SER A 90 12.53 11.90 -13.79
CA SER A 90 11.42 11.43 -14.60
C SER A 90 10.10 11.89 -14.00
N GLU A 91 9.05 11.91 -14.81
CA GLU A 91 7.74 12.43 -14.43
C GLU A 91 6.63 11.54 -14.98
N GLU A 92 5.57 11.33 -14.19
CA GLU A 92 4.34 10.68 -14.63
C GLU A 92 3.15 11.62 -14.39
N LYS A 93 2.27 11.76 -15.39
CA LYS A 93 1.00 12.50 -15.21
C LYS A 93 -0.01 11.59 -14.51
N ALA A 94 -0.75 12.16 -13.57
CA ALA A 94 -1.70 11.41 -12.76
C ALA A 94 -2.93 12.26 -12.43
N SER A 95 -4.10 11.84 -12.90
CA SER A 95 -5.40 12.37 -12.46
C SER A 95 -5.86 11.76 -11.13
N LEU A 96 -5.28 10.62 -10.75
CA LEU A 96 -5.45 9.98 -9.46
C LEU A 96 -4.10 9.52 -8.93
N ILE A 97 -3.78 9.86 -7.68
CA ILE A 97 -2.55 9.42 -7.02
C ILE A 97 -2.91 8.63 -5.78
N VAL A 98 -2.38 7.41 -5.68
CA VAL A 98 -2.59 6.50 -4.56
C VAL A 98 -1.31 6.37 -3.76
N THR A 99 -1.35 6.75 -2.48
CA THR A 99 -0.22 6.60 -1.55
C THR A 99 -0.31 5.25 -0.84
N ALA A 100 0.50 4.27 -1.25
CA ALA A 100 0.55 2.92 -0.68
C ALA A 100 1.95 2.59 -0.12
N MET A 101 2.54 3.56 0.60
CA MET A 101 3.94 3.54 1.06
C MET A 101 4.13 2.93 2.47
N GLY A 102 3.16 2.14 2.93
CA GLY A 102 3.13 1.59 4.29
C GLY A 102 1.99 2.15 5.13
N ALA A 103 1.90 1.68 6.37
CA ALA A 103 0.89 2.07 7.33
C ALA A 103 1.56 2.53 8.64
N LYS A 104 0.83 3.32 9.41
CA LYS A 104 1.20 3.72 10.78
C LYS A 104 0.18 3.13 11.74
N SER A 105 0.62 2.76 12.94
CA SER A 105 -0.27 2.35 14.02
C SER A 105 -1.34 3.40 14.27
N GLU A 106 -2.58 2.96 14.40
CA GLU A 106 -3.69 3.77 14.93
C GLU A 106 -4.00 3.27 16.33
N ASN A 107 -3.57 4.03 17.33
CA ASN A 107 -3.64 3.67 18.74
C ASN A 107 -4.04 4.86 19.63
N THR A 108 -4.73 5.86 19.07
CA THR A 108 -5.17 7.05 19.80
C THR A 108 -6.11 6.76 20.99
N LEU A 109 -6.78 5.60 20.99
CA LEU A 109 -7.64 5.18 22.09
C LEU A 109 -6.86 4.85 23.38
N GLU A 110 -5.56 4.55 23.28
CA GLU A 110 -4.72 4.23 24.44
C GLU A 110 -4.73 5.36 25.48
N ASP A 111 -4.61 6.62 25.04
CA ASP A 111 -4.57 7.79 25.92
C ASP A 111 -5.88 7.92 26.72
N VAL A 112 -7.02 7.63 26.09
CA VAL A 112 -8.34 7.68 26.72
C VAL A 112 -8.49 6.57 27.75
N LEU A 113 -8.08 5.34 27.42
CA LEU A 113 -8.17 4.20 28.33
C LEU A 113 -7.25 4.37 29.55
N ASN A 114 -6.06 4.93 29.34
CA ASN A 114 -5.14 5.30 30.41
C ASN A 114 -5.76 6.35 31.35
N ALA A 115 -6.39 7.40 30.80
CA ALA A 115 -7.05 8.43 31.59
C ALA A 115 -8.23 7.90 32.43
N LEU A 116 -8.92 6.87 31.94
CA LEU A 116 -10.04 6.21 32.63
C LEU A 116 -9.60 5.04 33.53
N ALA A 117 -8.30 4.73 33.61
CA ALA A 117 -7.76 3.57 34.31
C ALA A 117 -8.45 2.24 33.91
N VAL A 118 -8.86 2.12 32.65
CA VAL A 118 -9.46 0.89 32.10
C VAL A 118 -8.34 -0.05 31.68
N PRO A 119 -8.25 -1.28 32.20
CA PRO A 119 -7.26 -2.25 31.76
C PRO A 119 -7.46 -2.61 30.28
N TYR A 120 -6.38 -2.61 29.51
CA TYR A 120 -6.42 -2.96 28.08
C TYR A 120 -5.12 -3.62 27.61
N ARG A 121 -5.16 -4.19 26.41
CA ARG A 121 -3.97 -4.74 25.72
C ARG A 121 -4.01 -4.35 24.25
N VAL A 122 -2.90 -3.82 23.74
CA VAL A 122 -2.77 -3.43 22.33
C VAL A 122 -2.26 -4.62 21.53
N VAL A 123 -2.99 -4.97 20.47
CA VAL A 123 -2.67 -6.09 19.58
C VAL A 123 -2.83 -5.70 18.11
N GLY A 124 -2.23 -6.48 17.21
CA GLY A 124 -2.38 -6.31 15.77
C GLY A 124 -1.81 -4.98 15.28
N ASP A 125 -2.40 -4.42 14.22
CA ASP A 125 -1.84 -3.23 13.56
C ASP A 125 -1.87 -1.97 14.44
N ALA A 126 -2.75 -1.91 15.44
CA ALA A 126 -2.75 -0.84 16.44
C ALA A 126 -1.45 -0.81 17.25
N ARG A 127 -0.84 -1.98 17.50
CA ARG A 127 0.48 -2.06 18.16
C ARG A 127 1.61 -1.77 17.15
N SER A 128 1.57 -2.43 16.00
CA SER A 128 2.54 -2.25 14.93
C SER A 128 1.98 -2.85 13.64
N PRO A 129 1.91 -2.13 12.51
CA PRO A 129 1.41 -2.67 11.26
C PRO A 129 2.21 -3.89 10.78
N ARG A 130 1.52 -4.97 10.42
CA ARG A 130 2.10 -6.27 10.06
C ARG A 130 1.18 -7.03 9.11
N ARG A 131 1.39 -8.35 8.94
CA ARG A 131 0.45 -9.16 8.14
C ARG A 131 -0.67 -9.72 9.04
N ILE A 132 -1.71 -10.21 8.37
CA ILE A 132 -2.92 -10.70 9.03
C ILE A 132 -2.65 -11.83 10.02
N LEU A 133 -1.67 -12.70 9.74
CA LEU A 133 -1.36 -13.85 10.59
C LEU A 133 -0.82 -13.43 11.95
N GLU A 134 0.08 -12.45 11.97
CA GLU A 134 0.63 -11.91 13.21
C GLU A 134 -0.46 -11.19 14.01
N ALA A 135 -1.36 -10.46 13.34
CA ALA A 135 -2.49 -9.80 14.00
C ALA A 135 -3.45 -10.81 14.65
N ILE A 136 -3.77 -11.91 13.95
CA ILE A 136 -4.61 -13.00 14.50
C ILE A 136 -3.92 -13.65 15.70
N HIS A 137 -2.64 -13.98 15.59
CA HIS A 137 -1.88 -14.65 16.66
C HIS A 137 -1.79 -13.79 17.92
N GLU A 138 -1.58 -12.49 17.76
CA GLU A 138 -1.57 -11.57 18.91
C GLU A 138 -2.94 -11.42 19.56
N GLY A 139 -4.01 -11.35 18.76
CA GLY A 139 -5.37 -11.33 19.28
C GLY A 139 -5.70 -12.60 20.08
N TYR A 140 -5.33 -13.77 19.54
CA TYR A 140 -5.49 -15.05 20.23
C TYR A 140 -4.75 -15.08 21.57
N LYS A 141 -3.46 -14.74 21.58
CA LYS A 141 -2.67 -14.69 22.81
C LYS A 141 -3.22 -13.71 23.84
N ALA A 142 -3.67 -12.53 23.40
CA ALA A 142 -4.26 -11.56 24.31
C ALA A 142 -5.58 -12.08 24.92
N GLY A 143 -6.34 -12.92 24.21
CA GLY A 143 -7.52 -13.57 24.76
C GLY A 143 -7.21 -14.71 25.73
N GLU A 144 -6.13 -15.48 25.50
CA GLU A 144 -5.70 -16.55 26.40
C GLU A 144 -5.06 -16.04 27.71
N GLU A 145 -4.39 -14.88 27.65
CA GLU A 145 -3.64 -14.31 28.78
C GLU A 145 -4.51 -13.45 29.73
N ILE A 146 -5.84 -13.42 29.52
CA ILE A 146 -6.82 -12.68 30.35
C ILE A 146 -7.46 -13.59 31.40
#